data_AF-A0A2V9LIU9-F1
#
_entry.id   AF-A0A2V9LIU9-F1
#
_cell.length_a   1.000
_cell.length_b   1.000
_cell.length_c   1.000
_cell.angle_alpha   90.00
_cell.angle_beta   90.00
_cell.angle_gamma   90.00
#
_symmetry.space_group_name_H-M   'P 1'
#
loop_
_entity.id
_entity.type
_entity.pdbx_description
1 polymer ?
#
loop_
_entity_poly.entity_id
_entity_poly.type
_entity_poly.pdbx_seq_one_letter_code
_entity_poly.pdbx_strand_id
1 'polypeptide(L)'
;WPAKLGLTGVNEKGVFPGLNIAGQDNYGGTGIAYGAQNNFDANESLIWIKGRHTLKFGFEYLKMMSNDVSRGQDTGSLSFDNPETALPGSPAGATGAGMASFLLGSVHSGEVDVYASGDDFKITPKFTLNMGLRYDLYRPTVDKFNHLAWVDRTAPNPALGGFPGAMVFATPERRTGVDQFNKGFAPRFGLAYSLNDKTVLRAGYGLFWAAGGYIRASRGLYNQGYNSINTLNSLDGITPAFVLQEGWPAWKFHATPFIDPTNGFNSGVHILARDDAHPPYLQNWTLNIQRQLPGQILLDVAYVGNKGTRLQSRLAPTNQMDPRYLSFGELLFKDIAYPDVQALPVVRAMSVDPATGNHVPFVGFQSIVNGATLGQALRPTPQYGQEFNSQNRR
;
A
#
# COMPACT_ATOMS: atom_id res chain seq x y z
N TRP A 1 -19.05 1.80 -24.48
CA TRP A 1 -20.46 2.22 -24.30
C TRP A 1 -20.68 3.70 -24.01
N PRO A 2 -19.82 4.44 -23.27
CA PRO A 2 -20.08 5.83 -22.87
C PRO A 2 -20.57 6.78 -23.99
N ALA A 3 -19.95 6.73 -25.17
CA ALA A 3 -20.34 7.55 -26.32
C ALA A 3 -21.81 7.36 -26.78
N LYS A 4 -22.45 6.20 -26.50
CA LYS A 4 -23.89 5.98 -26.78
C LYS A 4 -24.82 6.71 -25.80
N LEU A 5 -24.30 7.14 -24.66
CA LEU A 5 -25.01 7.95 -23.65
C LEU A 5 -24.71 9.44 -23.79
N GLY A 6 -23.94 9.86 -24.80
CA GLY A 6 -23.42 11.23 -24.93
C GLY A 6 -22.22 11.55 -24.03
N LEU A 7 -21.81 10.63 -23.14
CA LEU A 7 -20.64 10.81 -22.28
C LEU A 7 -19.34 10.67 -23.08
N THR A 8 -18.73 11.80 -23.42
CA THR A 8 -17.41 11.91 -24.03
C THR A 8 -16.33 12.19 -22.97
N GLY A 9 -15.04 12.14 -23.34
CA GLY A 9 -13.93 12.44 -22.43
C GLY A 9 -13.52 11.31 -21.46
N VAL A 10 -14.10 10.12 -21.61
CA VAL A 10 -13.82 8.89 -20.82
C VAL A 10 -13.38 7.74 -21.74
N ASN A 11 -13.14 6.52 -21.23
CA ASN A 11 -12.89 5.36 -22.10
C ASN A 11 -14.16 4.89 -22.84
N GLU A 12 -14.42 5.47 -24.01
CA GLU A 12 -15.58 5.16 -24.86
C GLU A 12 -15.67 3.69 -25.28
N LYS A 13 -14.53 2.98 -25.33
CA LYS A 13 -14.42 1.55 -25.71
C LYS A 13 -14.68 0.59 -24.53
N GLY A 14 -14.90 1.10 -23.32
CA GLY A 14 -15.22 0.29 -22.15
C GLY A 14 -16.69 -0.12 -22.03
N VAL A 15 -17.03 -0.67 -20.85
CA VAL A 15 -18.37 -1.07 -20.41
C VAL A 15 -19.33 0.11 -20.25
N PHE A 16 -20.58 -0.20 -19.87
CA PHE A 16 -21.59 0.81 -19.52
C PHE A 16 -21.19 1.51 -18.20
N PRO A 17 -21.10 2.85 -18.13
CA PRO A 17 -20.72 3.61 -16.93
C PRO A 17 -21.54 3.23 -15.70
N GLY A 18 -20.96 3.37 -14.50
CA GLY A 18 -21.73 3.32 -13.27
C GLY A 18 -22.63 4.55 -13.16
N LEU A 19 -23.93 4.36 -13.03
CA LEU A 19 -24.91 5.42 -12.77
C LEU A 19 -25.57 5.14 -11.42
N ASN A 20 -25.25 5.96 -10.43
CA ASN A 20 -25.87 5.92 -9.10
C ASN A 20 -26.90 7.06 -9.07
N ILE A 21 -28.18 6.72 -8.95
CA ILE A 21 -29.28 7.69 -8.98
C ILE A 21 -29.99 7.63 -7.64
N ALA A 22 -29.95 8.72 -6.87
CA ALA A 22 -30.53 8.75 -5.54
C ALA A 22 -32.03 8.43 -5.56
N GLY A 23 -32.42 7.44 -4.75
CA GLY A 23 -33.78 6.89 -4.72
C GLY A 23 -34.08 5.81 -5.77
N GLN A 24 -33.09 5.28 -6.48
CA GLN A 24 -33.20 4.16 -7.43
C GLN A 24 -32.08 3.11 -7.20
N ASP A 25 -32.14 2.01 -7.94
CA ASP A 25 -31.04 1.04 -8.02
C ASP A 25 -29.85 1.62 -8.83
N ASN A 26 -28.65 1.12 -8.57
CA ASN A 26 -27.46 1.48 -9.33
C ASN A 26 -27.40 0.71 -10.66
N TYR A 27 -27.13 1.41 -11.76
CA TYR A 27 -27.03 0.83 -13.10
C TYR A 27 -25.59 0.80 -13.60
N GLY A 28 -25.23 -0.22 -14.40
CA GLY A 28 -23.90 -0.33 -14.99
C GLY A 28 -22.85 -0.97 -14.07
N GLY A 29 -21.59 -0.62 -14.26
CA GLY A 29 -20.49 -1.18 -13.47
C GLY A 29 -19.14 -0.55 -13.77
N THR A 30 -18.13 -1.01 -13.04
CA THR A 30 -16.75 -0.54 -13.16
C THR A 30 -16.02 -1.15 -14.36
N GLY A 31 -14.91 -0.53 -14.76
CA GLY A 31 -14.04 -0.99 -15.84
C GLY A 31 -13.55 -2.43 -15.65
N ILE A 32 -13.52 -3.19 -16.75
CA ILE A 32 -13.12 -4.61 -16.71
C ILE A 32 -11.64 -4.71 -16.32
N ALA A 33 -11.38 -5.46 -15.25
CA ALA A 33 -10.04 -5.85 -14.87
C ALA A 33 -9.58 -7.10 -15.66
N TYR A 34 -8.36 -7.04 -16.18
CA TYR A 34 -7.68 -8.18 -16.81
C TYR A 34 -6.45 -8.51 -15.98
N GLY A 35 -6.24 -9.79 -15.66
CA GLY A 35 -5.03 -10.29 -15.02
C GLY A 35 -4.46 -11.45 -15.81
N ALA A 36 -3.16 -11.45 -16.03
CA ALA A 36 -2.43 -12.56 -16.63
C ALA A 36 -1.22 -12.89 -15.76
N GLN A 37 -1.02 -14.17 -15.44
CA GLN A 37 0.11 -14.62 -14.64
C GLN A 37 0.97 -15.65 -15.40
N ASN A 38 2.27 -15.41 -15.51
CA ASN A 38 3.25 -16.34 -16.10
C ASN A 38 4.27 -16.77 -15.03
N ASN A 39 4.46 -18.07 -14.82
CA ASN A 39 5.35 -18.58 -13.78
C ASN A 39 6.44 -19.46 -14.40
N PHE A 40 7.70 -19.05 -14.29
CA PHE A 40 8.86 -19.78 -14.80
C PHE A 40 9.60 -20.46 -13.63
N ASP A 41 9.41 -21.77 -13.47
CA ASP A 41 10.08 -22.58 -12.45
C ASP A 41 11.31 -23.30 -13.02
N ALA A 42 12.37 -23.38 -12.22
CA ALA A 42 13.53 -24.22 -12.44
C ALA A 42 14.00 -24.75 -11.07
N ASN A 43 13.78 -26.04 -10.82
CA ASN A 43 14.20 -26.74 -9.61
C ASN A 43 15.16 -27.88 -9.92
N GLU A 44 16.03 -28.21 -8.96
CA GLU A 44 16.99 -29.30 -9.04
C GLU A 44 17.23 -29.86 -7.63
N SER A 45 17.39 -31.19 -7.52
CA SER A 45 17.61 -31.87 -6.25
C SER A 45 18.59 -33.04 -6.38
N LEU A 46 19.82 -32.84 -5.91
CA LEU A 46 20.87 -33.84 -5.92
C LEU A 46 20.99 -34.52 -4.55
N ILE A 47 21.06 -35.85 -4.55
CA ILE A 47 21.37 -36.65 -3.35
C ILE A 47 22.71 -37.34 -3.56
N TRP A 48 23.65 -37.12 -2.65
CA TRP A 48 24.94 -37.81 -2.63
C TRP A 48 25.06 -38.66 -1.37
N ILE A 49 25.14 -39.98 -1.54
CA ILE A 49 25.34 -40.95 -0.47
C ILE A 49 26.81 -41.37 -0.48
N LYS A 50 27.53 -41.14 0.62
CA LYS A 50 28.93 -41.56 0.81
C LYS A 50 29.11 -42.20 2.19
N GLY A 51 29.19 -43.53 2.22
CA GLY A 51 29.29 -44.30 3.47
C GLY A 51 28.06 -44.07 4.35
N ARG A 52 28.26 -43.54 5.55
CA ARG A 52 27.17 -43.21 6.50
C ARG A 52 26.53 -41.84 6.29
N HIS A 53 26.98 -41.06 5.31
CA HIS A 53 26.51 -39.69 5.07
C HIS A 53 25.60 -39.62 3.84
N THR A 54 24.42 -39.01 4.02
CA THR A 54 23.52 -38.64 2.93
C THR A 54 23.44 -37.13 2.87
N LEU A 55 24.03 -36.53 1.84
CA LEU A 55 23.97 -35.11 1.56
C LEU A 55 22.84 -34.84 0.56
N LYS A 56 22.03 -33.81 0.83
CA LYS A 56 20.99 -33.34 -0.09
C LYS A 56 21.29 -31.90 -0.47
N PHE A 57 21.46 -31.64 -1.75
CA PHE A 57 21.58 -30.32 -2.33
C PHE A 57 20.30 -30.02 -3.09
N GLY A 58 19.83 -28.78 -3.01
CA GLY A 58 18.64 -28.34 -3.70
C GLY A 58 18.82 -26.92 -4.20
N PHE A 59 18.40 -26.70 -5.44
CA PHE A 59 18.29 -25.39 -6.04
C PHE A 59 16.85 -25.17 -6.47
N GLU A 60 16.36 -23.95 -6.27
CA GLU A 60 15.05 -23.53 -6.72
C GLU A 60 15.17 -22.08 -7.17
N TYR A 61 14.85 -21.85 -8.43
CA TYR A 61 14.58 -20.55 -8.98
C TYR A 61 13.16 -20.58 -9.52
N LEU A 62 12.34 -19.64 -9.09
CA LEU A 62 11.06 -19.39 -9.71
C LEU A 62 11.01 -17.89 -10.06
N LYS A 63 10.24 -17.56 -11.09
CA LYS A 63 9.91 -16.21 -11.53
C LYS A 63 8.43 -16.16 -11.91
N MET A 64 7.56 -15.72 -11.00
CA MET A 64 6.21 -15.27 -11.37
C MET A 64 6.31 -13.93 -12.12
N MET A 65 5.27 -13.71 -12.91
CA MET A 65 4.99 -12.49 -13.63
C MET A 65 3.47 -12.25 -13.61
N SER A 66 2.93 -11.39 -12.74
CA SER A 66 1.57 -10.84 -12.76
C SER A 66 1.50 -9.53 -13.56
N ASN A 67 0.81 -9.57 -14.70
CA ASN A 67 0.39 -8.38 -15.44
C ASN A 67 -1.10 -8.12 -15.17
N ASP A 68 -1.36 -7.26 -14.18
CA ASP A 68 -2.71 -6.84 -13.81
C ASP A 68 -3.02 -5.45 -14.40
N VAL A 69 -4.11 -5.36 -15.16
CA VAL A 69 -4.75 -4.12 -15.61
C VAL A 69 -6.10 -4.04 -14.91
N SER A 70 -6.15 -3.37 -13.76
CA SER A 70 -7.40 -2.98 -13.11
C SER A 70 -7.79 -1.61 -13.64
N ARG A 71 -8.94 -1.49 -14.32
CA ARG A 71 -9.34 -0.22 -14.96
C ARG A 71 -10.20 0.69 -14.09
N GLY A 72 -10.56 0.28 -12.87
CA GLY A 72 -11.28 1.13 -11.92
C GLY A 72 -12.54 1.74 -12.54
N GLN A 73 -12.70 3.06 -12.47
CA GLN A 73 -13.78 3.79 -13.14
C GLN A 73 -13.39 4.36 -14.53
N ASP A 74 -12.65 3.64 -15.39
CA ASP A 74 -12.22 4.17 -16.71
C ASP A 74 -13.37 4.61 -17.64
N THR A 75 -14.56 4.03 -17.49
CA THR A 75 -15.80 4.42 -18.17
C THR A 75 -16.58 5.54 -17.48
N GLY A 76 -16.14 5.95 -16.30
CA GLY A 76 -16.85 6.83 -15.38
C GLY A 76 -17.80 6.09 -14.42
N SER A 77 -17.83 6.56 -13.18
CA SER A 77 -18.94 6.37 -12.25
C SER A 77 -19.51 7.75 -11.92
N LEU A 78 -20.82 7.92 -12.12
CA LEU A 78 -21.54 9.18 -11.95
C LEU A 78 -22.59 9.03 -10.85
N SER A 79 -22.75 10.07 -10.04
CA SER A 79 -23.79 10.19 -9.03
C SER A 79 -24.76 11.32 -9.38
N PHE A 80 -26.05 11.06 -9.23
CA PHE A 80 -27.14 12.03 -9.40
C PHE A 80 -27.95 12.06 -8.12
N ASP A 81 -27.85 13.15 -7.37
CA ASP A 81 -28.41 13.27 -6.03
C ASP A 81 -29.60 14.25 -6.02
N ASN A 82 -30.35 14.29 -4.92
CA ASN A 82 -31.49 15.16 -4.72
C ASN A 82 -31.16 16.68 -4.76
N PRO A 83 -30.01 17.16 -4.22
CA PRO A 83 -29.77 18.60 -4.07
C PRO A 83 -29.74 19.46 -5.34
N GLU A 84 -29.28 18.93 -6.49
CA GLU A 84 -29.26 19.67 -7.78
C GLU A 84 -30.66 20.06 -8.29
N THR A 85 -31.71 19.44 -7.74
CA THR A 85 -33.12 19.76 -8.04
C THR A 85 -33.92 20.14 -6.78
N ALA A 86 -33.23 20.41 -5.67
CA ALA A 86 -33.84 20.82 -4.41
C ALA A 86 -34.25 22.30 -4.41
N LEU A 87 -35.10 22.67 -3.45
CA LEU A 87 -35.35 24.09 -3.15
C LEU A 87 -34.09 24.70 -2.48
N PRO A 88 -33.54 25.82 -2.98
CA PRO A 88 -32.37 26.45 -2.38
C PRO A 88 -32.58 26.78 -0.89
N GLY A 89 -31.64 26.36 -0.04
CA GLY A 89 -31.73 26.53 1.42
C GLY A 89 -32.52 25.44 2.18
N SER A 90 -33.08 24.45 1.47
CA SER A 90 -33.65 23.24 2.08
C SER A 90 -32.54 22.31 2.60
N PRO A 91 -32.74 21.56 3.71
CA PRO A 91 -31.79 20.54 4.15
C PRO A 91 -31.52 19.49 3.06
N ALA A 92 -30.28 19.01 2.96
CA ALA A 92 -29.89 18.00 1.97
C ALA A 92 -30.80 16.75 2.06
N GLY A 93 -31.34 16.32 0.92
CA GLY A 93 -32.27 15.20 0.83
C GLY A 93 -33.73 15.48 1.26
N ALA A 94 -34.07 16.67 1.77
CA ALA A 94 -35.44 17.01 2.16
C ALA A 94 -36.36 17.40 0.99
N THR A 95 -35.78 17.84 -0.13
CA THR A 95 -36.47 18.21 -1.38
C THR A 95 -35.58 17.89 -2.59
N GLY A 96 -36.14 17.87 -3.80
CA GLY A 96 -35.44 17.46 -5.02
C GLY A 96 -35.41 15.94 -5.20
N ALA A 97 -34.92 15.45 -6.34
CA ALA A 97 -34.90 14.02 -6.68
C ALA A 97 -33.73 13.66 -7.59
N GLY A 98 -32.94 12.65 -7.22
CA GLY A 98 -31.82 12.16 -8.05
C GLY A 98 -32.22 11.77 -9.47
N MET A 99 -33.43 11.22 -9.67
CA MET A 99 -33.98 10.94 -11.00
C MET A 99 -34.23 12.22 -11.83
N ALA A 100 -34.65 13.32 -11.20
CA ALA A 100 -34.81 14.60 -11.90
C ALA A 100 -33.44 15.19 -12.26
N SER A 101 -32.47 15.12 -11.33
CA SER A 101 -31.08 15.50 -11.58
C SER A 101 -30.46 14.68 -12.74
N PHE A 102 -30.75 13.38 -12.81
CA PHE A 102 -30.35 12.50 -13.92
C PHE A 102 -30.98 12.89 -15.26
N LEU A 103 -32.30 13.14 -15.30
CA LEU A 103 -32.99 13.55 -16.53
C LEU A 103 -32.53 14.91 -17.06
N LEU A 104 -32.05 15.79 -16.17
CA LEU A 104 -31.42 17.07 -16.53
C LEU A 104 -29.92 16.93 -16.87
N GLY A 105 -29.31 15.77 -16.62
CA GLY A 105 -27.88 15.55 -16.77
C GLY A 105 -27.02 16.25 -15.71
N SER A 106 -27.60 16.73 -14.61
CA SER A 106 -26.94 17.42 -13.51
C SER A 106 -26.19 16.41 -12.61
N VAL A 107 -24.90 16.21 -12.88
CA VAL A 107 -24.08 15.26 -12.12
C VAL A 107 -23.67 15.88 -10.78
N HIS A 108 -24.01 15.23 -9.66
CA HIS A 108 -23.62 15.63 -8.31
C HIS A 108 -22.13 15.40 -8.05
N SER A 109 -21.66 14.19 -8.41
CA SER A 109 -20.25 13.83 -8.36
C SER A 109 -19.91 12.79 -9.43
N GLY A 110 -18.65 12.77 -9.86
CA GLY A 110 -18.16 11.81 -10.85
C GLY A 110 -16.71 11.43 -10.60
N GLU A 111 -16.37 10.18 -10.90
CA GLU A 111 -15.03 9.59 -10.77
C GLU A 111 -14.64 8.91 -12.08
N VAL A 112 -13.44 9.20 -12.59
CA VAL A 112 -12.84 8.54 -13.76
C VAL A 112 -11.39 8.18 -13.48
N ASP A 113 -11.01 6.93 -13.69
CA ASP A 113 -9.66 6.43 -13.43
C ASP A 113 -8.79 6.25 -14.68
N VAL A 114 -7.48 6.43 -14.53
CA VAL A 114 -6.46 6.17 -15.56
C VAL A 114 -5.31 5.34 -14.97
N TYR A 115 -4.85 4.29 -15.67
CA TYR A 115 -3.87 3.30 -15.16
C TYR A 115 -2.82 2.83 -16.19
N ALA A 116 -1.64 2.45 -15.70
CA ALA A 116 -0.55 1.74 -16.41
C ALA A 116 -0.04 0.53 -15.56
N SER A 117 0.63 -0.48 -16.17
CA SER A 117 0.80 -1.84 -15.58
C SER A 117 2.23 -2.43 -15.49
N GLY A 118 2.43 -3.34 -14.51
CA GLY A 118 3.51 -4.36 -14.42
C GLY A 118 3.73 -5.02 -13.03
N ASP A 119 4.93 -5.57 -12.72
CA ASP A 119 5.05 -7.03 -12.40
C ASP A 119 6.35 -7.61 -11.66
N ASP A 120 6.28 -8.49 -10.59
CA ASP A 120 7.45 -9.29 -10.02
C ASP A 120 7.25 -10.47 -8.93
N PHE A 121 8.33 -11.13 -8.36
CA PHE A 121 8.28 -12.44 -7.57
C PHE A 121 9.44 -13.01 -6.59
N LYS A 122 9.20 -14.02 -5.64
CA LYS A 122 10.09 -15.22 -5.19
C LYS A 122 9.58 -16.36 -4.17
N ILE A 123 10.17 -17.61 -4.10
CA ILE A 123 9.75 -18.85 -3.28
C ILE A 123 10.87 -19.65 -2.46
N THR A 124 10.61 -20.88 -1.95
CA THR A 124 10.80 -21.44 -0.57
C THR A 124 11.23 -22.97 -0.45
N PRO A 125 10.83 -23.81 0.54
CA PRO A 125 11.67 -24.29 1.65
C PRO A 125 12.13 -25.78 1.60
N LYS A 126 12.66 -26.34 2.72
CA LYS A 126 13.27 -27.71 2.85
C LYS A 126 13.34 -28.22 4.30
N PHE A 127 13.10 -29.50 4.64
CA PHE A 127 13.52 -30.03 5.98
C PHE A 127 13.94 -31.53 6.05
N THR A 128 13.66 -32.23 7.17
CA THR A 128 14.48 -33.27 7.83
C THR A 128 15.87 -32.76 8.27
N LEU A 129 16.56 -33.38 9.24
CA LEU A 129 17.99 -33.10 9.52
C LEU A 129 18.91 -34.12 8.83
N ASN A 130 19.95 -33.73 8.07
CA ASN A 130 20.25 -32.43 7.44
C ASN A 130 20.47 -31.22 8.37
N MET A 131 21.68 -31.03 8.92
CA MET A 131 22.09 -29.66 9.29
C MET A 131 22.00 -28.81 8.02
N GLY A 132 20.95 -28.00 7.95
CA GLY A 132 20.47 -27.50 6.69
C GLY A 132 20.49 -26.00 6.70
N LEU A 133 21.42 -25.40 5.98
CA LEU A 133 21.28 -24.01 5.59
C LEU A 133 20.40 -23.95 4.33
N ARG A 134 19.42 -23.06 4.32
CA ARG A 134 18.81 -22.58 3.08
C ARG A 134 19.03 -21.09 3.04
N TYR A 135 19.30 -20.57 1.86
CA TYR A 135 19.37 -19.15 1.60
C TYR A 135 18.17 -18.77 0.72
N ASP A 136 17.22 -18.04 1.29
CA ASP A 136 16.05 -17.49 0.61
C ASP A 136 16.36 -16.04 0.20
N LEU A 137 16.56 -15.79 -1.10
CA LEU A 137 16.85 -14.46 -1.64
C LEU A 137 15.62 -13.86 -2.33
N TYR A 138 14.62 -13.39 -1.58
CA TYR A 138 13.49 -12.66 -2.16
C TYR A 138 13.95 -11.35 -2.77
N ARG A 139 13.70 -11.14 -4.06
CA ARG A 139 13.97 -9.85 -4.69
C ARG A 139 12.78 -8.93 -4.41
N PRO A 140 13.01 -7.64 -4.10
CA PRO A 140 11.97 -6.63 -4.16
C PRO A 140 11.22 -6.67 -5.49
N THR A 141 9.92 -6.38 -5.42
CA THR A 141 9.11 -6.11 -6.59
C THR A 141 9.59 -4.83 -7.29
N VAL A 142 9.87 -4.95 -8.59
CA VAL A 142 10.08 -3.82 -9.51
C VAL A 142 9.03 -3.85 -10.61
N ASP A 143 8.64 -2.70 -11.14
CA ASP A 143 7.88 -2.69 -12.39
C ASP A 143 8.81 -2.96 -13.59
N LYS A 144 8.30 -3.63 -14.63
CA LYS A 144 9.01 -3.90 -15.89
C LYS A 144 9.44 -2.61 -16.60
N PHE A 145 8.59 -1.59 -16.58
CA PHE A 145 8.78 -0.30 -17.27
C PHE A 145 9.20 0.84 -16.33
N ASN A 146 9.34 0.56 -15.02
CA ASN A 146 9.63 1.51 -13.95
C ASN A 146 8.49 2.51 -13.65
N HIS A 147 7.24 2.13 -13.85
CA HIS A 147 6.06 2.89 -13.45
C HIS A 147 5.72 2.76 -11.95
N LEU A 148 6.72 2.86 -11.08
CA LEU A 148 6.54 2.89 -9.63
C LEU A 148 6.93 4.26 -9.07
N ALA A 149 6.21 4.71 -8.05
CA ALA A 149 6.47 5.92 -7.29
C ALA A 149 6.16 5.71 -5.80
N TRP A 150 7.00 6.22 -4.91
CA TRP A 150 6.83 6.13 -3.46
C TRP A 150 7.39 7.37 -2.78
N VAL A 151 6.91 7.67 -1.58
CA VAL A 151 7.53 8.71 -0.75
C VAL A 151 8.74 8.14 -0.02
N ASP A 152 9.91 8.72 -0.29
CA ASP A 152 11.15 8.51 0.48
C ASP A 152 11.25 9.61 1.54
N ARG A 153 10.95 9.27 2.79
CA ARG A 153 10.98 10.21 3.95
C ARG A 153 12.34 10.87 4.20
N THR A 154 13.42 10.33 3.62
CA THR A 154 14.79 10.84 3.82
C THR A 154 15.34 11.59 2.62
N ALA A 155 14.70 11.47 1.46
CA ALA A 155 15.10 12.23 0.28
C ALA A 155 14.73 13.71 0.46
N PRO A 156 15.63 14.65 0.13
CA PRO A 156 15.32 16.08 0.13
C PRO A 156 14.32 16.38 -0.99
N ASN A 157 13.20 17.03 -0.66
CA ASN A 157 12.19 17.40 -1.65
C ASN A 157 12.58 18.74 -2.31
N PRO A 158 12.92 18.77 -3.61
CA PRO A 158 13.36 20.00 -4.28
C PRO A 158 12.26 21.06 -4.36
N ALA A 159 10.97 20.67 -4.37
CA ALA A 159 9.86 21.61 -4.36
C ALA A 159 9.67 22.31 -3.00
N LEU A 160 10.26 21.77 -1.93
CA LEU A 160 10.21 22.31 -0.56
C LEU A 160 11.58 22.82 -0.09
N GLY A 161 12.42 23.30 -1.01
CA GLY A 161 13.76 23.81 -0.69
C GLY A 161 14.72 22.77 -0.09
N GLY A 162 14.45 21.48 -0.29
CA GLY A 162 15.22 20.37 0.27
C GLY A 162 14.66 19.77 1.56
N PHE A 163 13.49 20.21 2.05
CA PHE A 163 12.84 19.60 3.23
C PHE A 163 12.60 18.08 3.01
N PRO A 164 12.84 17.19 4.00
CA PRO A 164 12.73 15.75 3.81
C PRO A 164 11.32 15.25 3.46
N GLY A 165 11.25 14.21 2.62
CA GLY A 165 10.00 13.60 2.16
C GLY A 165 9.69 13.99 0.72
N ALA A 166 10.34 13.33 -0.22
CA ALA A 166 10.11 13.50 -1.65
C ALA A 166 9.28 12.34 -2.20
N MET A 167 8.36 12.64 -3.14
CA MET A 167 7.87 11.62 -4.06
C MET A 167 9.01 11.25 -5.00
N VAL A 168 9.38 9.96 -5.01
CA VAL A 168 10.45 9.40 -5.82
C VAL A 168 9.85 8.45 -6.83
N PHE A 169 10.20 8.63 -8.10
CA PHE A 169 9.77 7.79 -9.22
C PHE A 169 10.89 6.80 -9.56
N ALA A 170 10.52 5.60 -9.99
CA ALA A 170 11.47 4.57 -10.35
C ALA A 170 12.22 4.92 -11.64
N THR A 171 13.52 4.70 -11.63
CA THR A 171 14.39 4.84 -12.81
C THR A 171 15.03 3.48 -13.12
N PRO A 172 15.66 3.29 -14.30
CA PRO A 172 16.42 2.07 -14.59
C PRO A 172 17.48 1.72 -13.53
N GLU A 173 18.02 2.73 -12.86
CA GLU A 173 19.03 2.63 -11.79
C GLU A 173 18.39 2.39 -10.40
N ARG A 174 17.27 3.07 -10.09
CA ARG A 174 16.50 2.90 -8.84
C ARG A 174 15.09 2.40 -9.15
N ARG A 175 14.97 1.11 -9.44
CA ARG A 175 13.70 0.47 -9.84
C ARG A 175 12.69 0.23 -8.70
N THR A 176 13.08 0.49 -7.45
CA THR A 176 12.27 0.27 -6.24
C THR A 176 12.80 1.11 -5.06
N GLY A 177 11.95 1.37 -4.05
CA GLY A 177 12.30 2.15 -2.87
C GLY A 177 12.92 1.36 -1.71
N VAL A 178 12.86 0.03 -1.78
CA VAL A 178 13.31 -0.90 -0.74
C VAL A 178 14.68 -1.50 -1.04
N ASP A 179 15.45 -1.78 0.01
CA ASP A 179 16.74 -2.46 -0.09
C ASP A 179 16.55 -3.98 -0.24
N GLN A 180 17.42 -4.60 -1.03
CA GLN A 180 17.46 -6.06 -1.22
C GLN A 180 17.83 -6.76 0.09
N PHE A 181 16.93 -7.60 0.62
CA PHE A 181 17.25 -8.42 1.79
C PHE A 181 18.21 -9.56 1.43
N ASN A 182 19.43 -9.51 1.96
CA ASN A 182 20.49 -10.50 1.72
C ASN A 182 20.80 -11.38 2.96
N LYS A 183 19.91 -11.40 3.95
CA LYS A 183 20.12 -12.15 5.22
C LYS A 183 19.10 -13.28 5.42
N GLY A 184 18.55 -13.78 4.31
CA GLY A 184 17.54 -14.85 4.27
C GLY A 184 18.05 -16.25 4.61
N PHE A 185 18.92 -16.37 5.61
CA PHE A 185 19.39 -17.66 6.10
C PHE A 185 18.29 -18.32 6.92
N ALA A 186 17.80 -19.47 6.44
CA ALA A 186 16.80 -20.32 7.09
C ALA A 186 17.46 -21.61 7.60
N PRO A 187 18.17 -21.55 8.74
CA PRO A 187 18.73 -22.74 9.37
C PRO A 187 17.61 -23.68 9.80
N ARG A 188 17.82 -24.98 9.61
CA ARG A 188 16.98 -26.01 10.23
C ARG A 188 17.84 -27.11 10.84
N PHE A 189 17.38 -27.55 11.99
CA PHE A 189 17.99 -28.55 12.84
C PHE A 189 16.90 -29.49 13.36
N GLY A 190 17.31 -30.68 13.75
CA GLY A 190 16.42 -31.65 14.34
C GLY A 190 17.20 -32.89 14.71
N LEU A 191 16.71 -33.62 15.68
CA LEU A 191 17.45 -34.67 16.35
C LEU A 191 16.46 -35.80 16.55
N ALA A 192 16.78 -37.00 16.09
CA ALA A 192 16.12 -38.21 16.52
C ALA A 192 17.15 -39.03 17.28
N TYR A 193 16.86 -39.33 18.54
CA TYR A 193 17.75 -40.04 19.43
C TYR A 193 17.00 -41.18 20.11
N SER A 194 17.43 -42.41 19.86
CA SER A 194 16.94 -43.58 20.58
C SER A 194 17.64 -43.62 21.94
N LEU A 195 16.86 -43.42 23.02
CA LEU A 195 17.33 -43.54 24.39
C LEU A 195 17.50 -45.02 24.79
N ASN A 196 16.72 -45.91 24.16
CA ASN A 196 16.77 -47.36 24.22
C ASN A 196 15.77 -47.92 23.20
N ASP A 197 15.79 -49.24 22.98
CA ASP A 197 14.93 -49.95 22.01
C ASP A 197 13.42 -49.71 22.16
N LYS A 198 12.98 -49.15 23.29
CA LYS A 198 11.58 -48.82 23.59
C LYS A 198 11.30 -47.32 23.65
N THR A 199 12.28 -46.44 23.57
CA THR A 199 12.12 -45.00 23.84
C THR A 199 12.89 -44.14 22.84
N VAL A 200 12.19 -43.32 22.06
CA VAL A 200 12.78 -42.38 21.10
C VAL A 200 12.41 -40.96 21.47
N LEU A 201 13.43 -40.11 21.63
CA LEU A 201 13.31 -38.66 21.71
C LEU A 201 13.45 -38.08 20.29
N ARG A 202 12.57 -37.15 19.92
CA ARG A 202 12.74 -36.33 18.72
C ARG A 202 12.62 -34.86 19.08
N ALA A 203 13.48 -34.03 18.51
CA ALA A 203 13.42 -32.58 18.63
C ALA A 203 13.61 -31.94 17.24
N GLY A 204 13.09 -30.74 17.05
CA GLY A 204 13.18 -30.01 15.79
C GLY A 204 13.25 -28.50 16.04
N TYR A 205 13.98 -27.79 15.19
CA TYR A 205 13.92 -26.35 15.06
C TYR A 205 14.04 -25.96 13.59
N GLY A 206 13.18 -25.08 13.11
CA GLY A 206 13.33 -24.49 11.79
C GLY A 206 12.92 -23.03 11.77
N LEU A 207 13.76 -22.22 11.13
CA LEU A 207 13.36 -20.90 10.65
C LEU A 207 12.81 -21.04 9.24
N PHE A 208 11.68 -20.39 8.95
CA PHE A 208 11.02 -20.38 7.66
C PHE A 208 10.71 -18.94 7.29
N TRP A 209 11.37 -18.41 6.27
CA TRP A 209 10.92 -17.18 5.64
C TRP A 209 9.63 -17.47 4.88
N ALA A 210 8.65 -16.59 5.01
CA ALA A 210 7.52 -16.54 4.10
C ALA A 210 7.88 -15.63 2.93
N ALA A 211 7.23 -15.83 1.78
CA ALA A 211 7.30 -14.87 0.68
C ALA A 211 6.88 -13.48 1.20
N GLY A 212 7.83 -12.56 1.21
CA GLY A 212 7.80 -11.36 2.02
C GLY A 212 8.85 -10.39 1.50
N GLY A 213 8.49 -9.11 1.47
CA GLY A 213 9.10 -8.18 0.51
C GLY A 213 8.46 -8.21 -0.88
N TYR A 214 7.41 -9.02 -1.06
CA TYR A 214 6.33 -8.61 -1.94
C TYR A 214 5.77 -7.31 -1.37
N ILE A 215 5.94 -6.21 -2.11
CA ILE A 215 5.12 -5.04 -1.91
C ILE A 215 3.70 -5.56 -2.12
N ARG A 216 2.86 -5.63 -1.06
CA ARG A 216 1.41 -5.84 -1.22
C ARG A 216 0.80 -4.56 -1.80
N ALA A 217 1.28 -4.18 -2.98
CA ALA A 217 0.59 -3.35 -3.92
C ALA A 217 -0.56 -4.18 -4.48
N SER A 218 -1.61 -4.35 -3.67
CA SER A 218 -2.93 -4.60 -4.25
C SER A 218 -3.20 -3.45 -5.22
N ARG A 219 -3.21 -3.72 -6.53
CA ARG A 219 -3.76 -2.87 -7.60
C ARG A 219 -3.56 -1.35 -7.40
N GLY A 220 -2.45 -0.82 -7.91
CA GLY A 220 -2.24 0.64 -8.06
C GLY A 220 -1.61 1.36 -6.87
N LEU A 221 -1.40 0.70 -5.72
CA LEU A 221 -0.52 1.25 -4.68
C LEU A 221 0.90 1.40 -5.27
N TYR A 222 1.53 2.55 -5.02
CA TYR A 222 2.81 2.95 -5.61
C TYR A 222 2.81 3.24 -7.13
N ASN A 223 1.65 3.47 -7.76
CA ASN A 223 1.62 3.98 -9.14
C ASN A 223 1.39 5.51 -9.20
N GLN A 224 1.56 6.24 -8.09
CA GLN A 224 1.23 7.67 -7.98
C GLN A 224 1.92 8.49 -9.08
N GLY A 225 1.14 9.25 -9.85
CA GLY A 225 1.63 9.97 -11.03
C GLY A 225 1.66 9.15 -12.33
N TYR A 226 1.72 7.83 -12.28
CA TYR A 226 1.44 6.93 -13.42
C TYR A 226 -0.04 6.51 -13.51
N ASN A 227 -0.79 6.67 -12.42
CA ASN A 227 -2.23 6.58 -12.36
C ASN A 227 -2.83 7.90 -11.84
N SER A 228 -4.11 8.14 -12.13
CA SER A 228 -4.90 9.22 -11.52
C SER A 228 -6.31 8.74 -11.23
N ILE A 229 -6.85 9.16 -10.09
CA ILE A 229 -8.25 9.04 -9.69
C ILE A 229 -8.83 10.44 -9.82
N ASN A 230 -9.56 10.70 -10.90
CA ASN A 230 -10.03 12.04 -11.22
C ASN A 230 -11.46 12.19 -10.68
N THR A 231 -11.62 12.89 -9.55
CA THR A 231 -12.94 13.17 -8.95
C THR A 231 -13.37 14.61 -9.18
N LEU A 232 -14.66 14.80 -9.47
CA LEU A 232 -15.34 16.09 -9.43
C LEU A 232 -16.57 15.96 -8.54
N ASN A 233 -16.80 16.98 -7.71
CA ASN A 233 -17.94 17.07 -6.81
C ASN A 233 -18.59 18.46 -6.98
N SER A 234 -19.88 18.55 -6.71
CA SER A 234 -20.55 19.83 -6.49
C SER A 234 -19.82 20.61 -5.38
N LEU A 235 -19.60 21.91 -5.58
CA LEU A 235 -18.85 22.76 -4.66
C LEU A 235 -19.70 23.31 -3.51
N ASP A 236 -20.98 23.52 -3.78
CA ASP A 236 -22.02 24.07 -2.89
C ASP A 236 -23.12 23.05 -2.58
N GLY A 237 -23.09 21.88 -3.22
CA GLY A 237 -24.12 20.86 -3.15
C GLY A 237 -25.39 21.22 -3.91
N ILE A 238 -25.38 22.19 -4.84
CA ILE A 238 -26.57 22.59 -5.62
C ILE A 238 -26.21 22.82 -7.09
N THR A 239 -25.06 23.44 -7.35
CA THR A 239 -24.47 23.58 -8.68
C THR A 239 -23.87 22.23 -9.11
N PRO A 240 -24.28 21.64 -10.25
CA PRO A 240 -23.74 20.35 -10.67
C PRO A 240 -22.23 20.42 -10.93
N ALA A 241 -21.52 19.33 -10.64
CA ALA A 241 -20.08 19.22 -10.84
C ALA A 241 -19.67 19.37 -12.32
N PHE A 242 -20.53 18.85 -13.21
CA PHE A 242 -20.56 19.08 -14.66
C PHE A 242 -21.91 18.61 -15.23
N VAL A 243 -22.20 18.95 -16.49
CA VAL A 243 -23.42 18.48 -17.19
C VAL A 243 -23.06 17.29 -18.07
N LEU A 244 -23.82 16.20 -17.98
CA LEU A 244 -23.56 14.93 -18.68
C LEU A 244 -23.37 15.10 -20.20
N GLN A 245 -24.15 15.97 -20.83
CA GLN A 245 -24.10 16.24 -22.28
C GLN A 245 -22.83 16.97 -22.72
N GLU A 246 -22.15 17.68 -21.82
CA GLU A 246 -20.87 18.36 -22.09
C GLU A 246 -19.68 17.38 -22.04
N GLY A 247 -19.92 16.16 -21.53
CA GLY A 247 -18.90 15.14 -21.34
C GLY A 247 -18.07 15.32 -20.08
N TRP A 248 -17.20 14.36 -19.80
CA TRP A 248 -16.25 14.47 -18.71
C TRP A 248 -15.20 15.55 -19.02
N PRO A 249 -15.02 16.58 -18.16
CA PRO A 249 -14.09 17.67 -18.41
C PRO A 249 -12.65 17.25 -18.09
N ALA A 250 -12.11 16.30 -18.85
CA ALA A 250 -10.78 15.70 -18.66
C ALA A 250 -9.65 16.75 -18.61
N TRP A 251 -9.83 17.88 -19.28
CA TRP A 251 -8.91 19.03 -19.28
C TRP A 251 -8.71 19.69 -17.90
N LYS A 252 -9.59 19.44 -16.92
CA LYS A 252 -9.43 19.90 -15.53
C LYS A 252 -8.37 19.10 -14.76
N PHE A 253 -7.89 17.98 -15.30
CA PHE A 253 -6.98 17.05 -14.63
C PHE A 253 -5.63 16.96 -15.33
N HIS A 254 -4.59 16.65 -14.57
CA HIS A 254 -3.26 16.43 -15.13
C HIS A 254 -3.23 15.10 -15.90
N ALA A 255 -2.70 15.12 -17.12
CA ALA A 255 -2.47 13.90 -17.89
C ALA A 255 -1.35 13.06 -17.24
N THR A 256 -1.59 11.76 -17.10
CA THR A 256 -0.56 10.79 -16.69
C THR A 256 0.36 10.44 -17.87
N PRO A 257 1.69 10.31 -17.68
CA PRO A 257 2.38 10.35 -16.40
C PRO A 257 2.73 11.78 -15.93
N PHE A 258 2.41 12.09 -14.67
CA PHE A 258 2.79 13.32 -13.97
C PHE A 258 3.93 13.04 -12.98
N ILE A 259 5.16 13.16 -13.47
CA ILE A 259 6.41 12.92 -12.73
C ILE A 259 6.85 14.22 -12.06
N ASP A 260 6.30 14.50 -10.88
CA ASP A 260 6.56 15.73 -10.13
C ASP A 260 6.72 15.44 -8.62
N PRO A 261 7.72 16.01 -7.93
CA PRO A 261 7.98 15.80 -6.50
C PRO A 261 6.90 16.36 -5.54
N THR A 262 5.98 17.20 -6.04
CA THR A 262 4.79 17.68 -5.31
C THR A 262 3.61 16.70 -5.34
N ASN A 263 3.67 15.65 -6.16
CA ASN A 263 2.61 14.66 -6.26
C ASN A 263 2.31 14.04 -4.88
N GLY A 264 1.02 14.00 -4.52
CA GLY A 264 0.54 13.51 -3.22
C GLY A 264 0.51 14.55 -2.09
N PHE A 265 0.99 15.78 -2.29
CA PHE A 265 0.88 16.83 -1.27
C PHE A 265 -0.57 17.02 -0.79
N ASN A 266 -0.74 17.18 0.52
CA ASN A 266 -2.02 17.30 1.22
C ASN A 266 -3.02 16.14 0.99
N SER A 267 -2.59 15.03 0.38
CA SER A 267 -3.42 13.83 0.17
C SER A 267 -2.84 12.62 0.89
N GLY A 268 -3.40 11.44 0.62
CA GLY A 268 -2.88 10.18 1.14
C GLY A 268 -1.81 9.58 0.24
N VAL A 269 -0.67 9.21 0.81
CA VAL A 269 0.50 8.71 0.06
C VAL A 269 0.96 7.33 0.49
N HIS A 270 1.68 6.66 -0.41
CA HIS A 270 2.37 5.41 -0.13
C HIS A 270 3.84 5.69 0.20
N ILE A 271 4.13 5.72 1.50
CA ILE A 271 5.50 5.81 2.01
C ILE A 271 6.15 4.45 1.92
N LEU A 272 7.40 4.38 1.48
CA LEU A 272 8.17 3.13 1.43
C LEU A 272 9.47 3.31 2.22
N ALA A 273 9.59 2.62 3.36
CA ALA A 273 10.83 2.57 4.11
C ALA A 273 11.77 1.54 3.46
N ARG A 274 13.08 1.80 3.47
CA ARG A 274 14.05 0.91 2.82
C ARG A 274 14.01 -0.54 3.33
N ASP A 275 13.62 -0.74 4.58
CA ASP A 275 13.53 -2.03 5.24
C ASP A 275 12.15 -2.71 5.16
N ASP A 276 11.16 -2.10 4.48
CA ASP A 276 9.81 -2.67 4.32
C ASP A 276 9.79 -3.97 3.52
N ALA A 277 10.81 -4.21 2.68
CA ALA A 277 10.96 -5.49 1.96
C ALA A 277 11.51 -6.64 2.81
N HIS A 278 11.73 -6.44 4.11
CA HIS A 278 12.13 -7.54 4.97
C HIS A 278 11.03 -8.60 5.09
N PRO A 279 11.30 -9.88 4.75
CA PRO A 279 10.31 -10.93 4.85
C PRO A 279 9.91 -11.22 6.31
N PRO A 280 8.61 -11.41 6.61
CA PRO A 280 8.15 -12.21 7.74
C PRO A 280 8.86 -13.57 7.81
N TYR A 281 9.05 -14.03 9.05
CA TYR A 281 9.49 -15.40 9.29
C TYR A 281 8.75 -16.05 10.45
N LEU A 282 8.65 -17.37 10.34
CA LEU A 282 8.15 -18.27 11.36
C LEU A 282 9.33 -19.06 11.92
N GLN A 283 9.43 -19.10 13.25
CA GLN A 283 10.25 -20.04 13.96
C GLN A 283 9.33 -21.14 14.50
N ASN A 284 9.59 -22.38 14.10
CA ASN A 284 8.92 -23.56 14.62
C ASN A 284 9.92 -24.39 15.42
N TRP A 285 9.51 -24.88 16.59
CA TRP A 285 10.26 -25.86 17.35
C TRP A 285 9.35 -26.96 17.87
N THR A 286 9.86 -28.17 17.89
CA THR A 286 9.13 -29.37 18.29
C THR A 286 9.95 -30.21 19.26
N LEU A 287 9.25 -30.86 20.19
CA LEU A 287 9.81 -31.87 21.10
C LEU A 287 8.81 -33.02 21.19
N ASN A 288 9.28 -34.24 21.07
CA ASN A 288 8.45 -35.44 20.98
C ASN A 288 9.13 -36.60 21.72
N ILE A 289 8.39 -37.31 22.56
CA ILE A 289 8.83 -38.52 23.25
C ILE A 289 7.85 -39.63 22.91
N GLN A 290 8.34 -40.64 22.22
CA GLN A 290 7.61 -41.85 21.90
C GLN A 290 8.19 -43.02 22.71
N ARG A 291 7.34 -43.74 23.46
CA ARG A 291 7.75 -44.88 24.27
C ARG A 291 6.78 -46.06 24.19
N GLN A 292 7.32 -47.24 23.93
CA GLN A 292 6.59 -48.50 24.12
C GLN A 292 6.53 -48.84 25.62
N LEU A 293 5.31 -49.05 26.09
CA LEU A 293 4.97 -49.46 27.45
C LEU A 293 4.60 -50.97 27.49
N PRO A 294 4.53 -51.61 28.67
CA PRO A 294 4.01 -52.97 28.81
C PRO A 294 2.60 -53.12 28.23
N GLY A 295 2.20 -54.35 27.89
CA GLY A 295 0.86 -54.63 27.34
C GLY A 295 0.67 -54.18 25.89
N GLN A 296 1.75 -54.02 25.11
CA GLN A 296 1.74 -53.56 23.71
C GLN A 296 1.22 -52.10 23.53
N ILE A 297 1.25 -51.30 24.60
CA ILE A 297 0.83 -49.90 24.58
C ILE A 297 1.94 -49.02 24.01
N LEU A 298 1.59 -48.03 23.18
CA LEU A 298 2.48 -46.97 22.72
C LEU A 298 2.02 -45.64 23.34
N LEU A 299 2.92 -44.98 24.08
CA LEU A 299 2.74 -43.60 24.52
C LEU A 299 3.50 -42.67 23.57
N ASP A 300 2.84 -41.63 23.07
CA ASP A 300 3.47 -40.58 22.28
C ASP A 300 3.04 -39.22 22.82
N VAL A 301 4.01 -38.36 23.18
CA VAL A 301 3.79 -37.04 23.75
C VAL A 301 4.57 -36.02 22.94
N ALA A 302 3.89 -35.02 22.40
CA ALA A 302 4.47 -33.98 21.56
C ALA A 302 4.15 -32.58 22.07
N TYR A 303 5.14 -31.69 21.98
CA TYR A 303 5.02 -30.26 22.16
C TYR A 303 5.46 -29.55 20.88
N VAL A 304 4.72 -28.52 20.47
CA VAL A 304 4.98 -27.72 19.28
C VAL A 304 4.85 -26.24 19.65
N GLY A 305 5.91 -25.48 19.41
CA GLY A 305 5.91 -24.02 19.55
C GLY A 305 6.09 -23.33 18.20
N ASN A 306 5.39 -22.21 18.01
CA ASN A 306 5.46 -21.37 16.83
C ASN A 306 5.58 -19.90 17.23
N LYS A 307 6.49 -19.16 16.59
CA LYS A 307 6.60 -17.70 16.72
C LYS A 307 6.72 -17.05 15.34
N GLY A 308 5.76 -16.20 15.01
CA GLY A 308 5.88 -15.22 13.93
C GLY A 308 6.73 -14.02 14.36
N THR A 309 7.46 -13.43 13.44
CA THR A 309 8.25 -12.19 13.67
C THR A 309 8.34 -11.45 12.33
N ARG A 310 8.31 -10.11 12.35
CA ARG A 310 8.15 -9.28 11.13
C ARG A 310 6.86 -9.57 10.35
N LEU A 311 5.78 -9.90 11.05
CA LEU A 311 4.47 -10.06 10.42
C LEU A 311 3.98 -8.71 9.88
N GLN A 312 3.22 -8.76 8.79
CA GLN A 312 2.66 -7.57 8.17
C GLN A 312 1.62 -6.93 9.09
N SER A 313 1.76 -5.62 9.32
CA SER A 313 0.89 -4.85 10.20
C SER A 313 0.53 -3.50 9.57
N ARG A 314 -0.68 -3.03 9.83
CA ARG A 314 -1.16 -1.68 9.52
C ARG A 314 -1.23 -0.78 10.77
N LEU A 315 -0.82 -1.29 11.94
CA LEU A 315 -1.03 -0.66 13.25
C LEU A 315 -0.03 0.45 13.61
N ALA A 316 0.82 0.88 12.68
CA ALA A 316 1.88 1.84 12.98
C ALA A 316 2.21 2.76 11.78
N PRO A 317 1.33 3.72 11.42
CA PRO A 317 1.64 4.74 10.43
C PRO A 317 2.99 5.44 10.73
N THR A 318 3.72 5.73 9.66
CA THR A 318 5.10 6.26 9.62
C THR A 318 5.21 7.78 9.68
N ASN A 319 4.11 8.50 9.44
CA ASN A 319 3.97 9.95 9.45
C ASN A 319 3.06 10.40 10.61
N GLN A 320 3.24 9.79 11.78
CA GLN A 320 2.59 10.22 13.01
C GLN A 320 3.48 11.22 13.75
N MET A 321 2.84 12.17 14.42
CA MET A 321 3.49 13.06 15.37
C MET A 321 4.08 12.24 16.54
N ASP A 322 5.26 12.64 17.03
CA ASP A 322 5.87 12.03 18.21
C ASP A 322 4.93 12.16 19.44
N PRO A 323 4.57 11.07 20.14
CA PRO A 323 3.70 11.10 21.31
C PRO A 323 4.11 12.08 22.41
N ARG A 324 5.38 12.49 22.50
CA ARG A 324 5.84 13.51 23.47
C ARG A 324 5.08 14.84 23.34
N TYR A 325 4.61 15.17 22.14
CA TYR A 325 3.89 16.40 21.83
C TYR A 325 2.39 16.34 22.18
N LEU A 326 1.85 15.17 22.56
CA LEU A 326 0.47 15.05 23.05
C LEU A 326 0.19 15.93 24.28
N SER A 327 1.24 16.31 25.00
CA SER A 327 1.21 17.29 26.10
C SER A 327 0.73 18.69 25.70
N PHE A 328 0.74 19.05 24.40
CA PHE A 328 0.20 20.33 23.92
C PHE A 328 -1.34 20.36 23.82
N GLY A 329 -2.02 19.21 23.95
CA GLY A 329 -3.49 19.13 24.01
C GLY A 329 -4.18 19.87 22.86
N GLU A 330 -5.12 20.77 23.21
CA GLU A 330 -5.92 21.55 22.25
C GLU A 330 -5.10 22.38 21.26
N LEU A 331 -3.87 22.78 21.59
CA LEU A 331 -3.01 23.53 20.67
C LEU A 331 -2.64 22.72 19.43
N LEU A 332 -2.67 21.38 19.50
CA LEU A 332 -2.42 20.48 18.37
C LEU A 332 -3.44 20.65 17.24
N PHE A 333 -4.66 21.08 17.56
CA PHE A 333 -5.74 21.28 16.60
C PHE A 333 -5.88 22.75 16.15
N LYS A 334 -5.05 23.65 16.67
CA LYS A 334 -4.98 25.05 16.22
C LYS A 334 -4.08 25.16 14.98
N ASP A 335 -4.38 26.15 14.14
CA ASP A 335 -3.55 26.53 13.00
C ASP A 335 -2.13 26.89 13.47
N ILE A 336 -1.12 26.57 12.65
CA ILE A 336 0.28 26.87 12.94
C ILE A 336 0.53 28.37 13.19
N ALA A 337 -0.23 29.26 12.54
CA ALA A 337 -0.14 30.71 12.73
C ALA A 337 -0.78 31.24 14.03
N TYR A 338 -1.43 30.38 14.83
CA TYR A 338 -2.05 30.81 16.07
C TYR A 338 -0.98 31.35 17.06
N PRO A 339 -1.17 32.51 17.71
CA PRO A 339 -0.11 33.17 18.50
C PRO A 339 0.52 32.28 19.58
N ASP A 340 -0.30 31.52 20.31
CA ASP A 340 0.19 30.59 21.35
C ASP A 340 0.99 29.42 20.76
N VAL A 341 0.67 29.01 19.52
CA VAL A 341 1.41 27.98 18.78
C VAL A 341 2.76 28.53 18.33
N GLN A 342 2.79 29.73 17.75
CA GLN A 342 4.03 30.45 17.39
C GLN A 342 4.91 30.80 18.62
N ALA A 343 4.34 30.83 19.82
CA ALA A 343 5.09 30.99 21.06
C ALA A 343 5.83 29.72 21.51
N LEU A 344 5.44 28.52 21.03
CA LEU A 344 6.03 27.26 21.47
C LEU A 344 7.50 27.14 21.03
N PRO A 345 8.43 26.71 21.92
CA PRO A 345 9.85 26.56 21.57
C PRO A 345 10.12 25.62 20.39
N VAL A 346 9.30 24.57 20.22
CA VAL A 346 9.41 23.63 19.09
C VAL A 346 9.01 24.27 17.75
N VAL A 347 8.09 25.23 17.76
CA VAL A 347 7.66 25.96 16.56
C VAL A 347 8.68 27.03 16.22
N ARG A 348 9.18 27.79 17.20
CA ARG A 348 10.23 28.80 17.01
C ARG A 348 11.57 28.24 16.48
N ALA A 349 11.80 26.94 16.63
CA ALA A 349 12.95 26.25 16.05
C ALA A 349 12.78 25.91 14.55
N MET A 350 11.59 26.09 13.98
CA MET A 350 11.29 25.88 12.57
C MET A 350 11.67 27.12 11.72
N SER A 351 11.79 26.92 10.41
CA SER A 351 12.03 27.97 9.43
C SER A 351 10.93 29.03 9.43
N VAL A 352 11.24 30.28 9.11
CA VAL A 352 10.22 31.32 8.91
C VAL A 352 9.79 31.35 7.45
N ASP A 353 8.49 31.36 7.19
CA ASP A 353 7.94 31.60 5.85
C ASP A 353 8.03 33.10 5.52
N PRO A 354 8.75 33.53 4.47
CA PRO A 354 8.84 34.94 4.10
C PRO A 354 7.51 35.53 3.62
N ALA A 355 6.53 34.72 3.21
CA ALA A 355 5.23 35.19 2.74
C ALA A 355 4.25 35.49 3.88
N THR A 356 4.36 34.80 5.03
CA THR A 356 3.43 34.95 6.17
C THR A 356 4.09 35.48 7.44
N GLY A 357 5.42 35.41 7.55
CA GLY A 357 6.18 35.74 8.76
C GLY A 357 6.09 34.68 9.87
N ASN A 358 5.35 33.60 9.66
CA ASN A 358 5.18 32.53 10.65
C ASN A 358 6.33 31.52 10.61
N HIS A 359 6.67 30.95 11.76
CA HIS A 359 7.48 29.73 11.81
C HIS A 359 6.67 28.52 11.34
N VAL A 360 7.22 27.77 10.39
CA VAL A 360 6.60 26.62 9.72
C VAL A 360 7.65 25.55 9.37
N PRO A 361 7.28 24.26 9.21
CA PRO A 361 8.25 23.21 8.89
C PRO A 361 9.07 23.48 7.62
N PHE A 362 8.41 24.03 6.59
CA PHE A 362 9.00 24.44 5.32
C PHE A 362 8.22 25.63 4.73
N VAL A 363 8.87 26.43 3.88
CA VAL A 363 8.26 27.57 3.18
C VAL A 363 7.13 27.08 2.28
N GLY A 364 5.94 27.70 2.37
CA GLY A 364 4.74 27.29 1.66
C GLY A 364 3.88 26.24 2.39
N PHE A 365 4.22 25.85 3.63
CA PHE A 365 3.42 24.86 4.39
C PHE A 365 1.93 25.24 4.48
N GLN A 366 1.64 26.51 4.79
CA GLN A 366 0.26 27.00 4.95
C GLN A 366 -0.54 27.11 3.64
N SER A 367 0.12 27.18 2.47
CA SER A 367 -0.56 27.18 1.16
C SER A 367 -0.71 25.78 0.58
N ILE A 368 0.14 24.83 0.97
CA ILE A 368 0.10 23.44 0.52
C ILE A 368 -0.91 22.61 1.34
N VAL A 369 -0.96 22.81 2.66
CA VAL A 369 -1.69 21.93 3.57
C VAL A 369 -3.02 22.56 4.03
N ASN A 370 -4.14 21.92 3.68
CA ASN A 370 -5.45 22.35 4.14
C ASN A 370 -5.65 21.93 5.61
N GLY A 371 -5.90 22.90 6.49
CA GLY A 371 -5.85 22.67 7.94
C GLY A 371 -4.40 22.49 8.43
N ALA A 372 -3.55 23.50 8.17
CA ALA A 372 -2.14 23.60 8.55
C ALA A 372 -1.92 23.70 10.07
N THR A 373 -2.40 22.70 10.82
CA THR A 373 -2.38 22.67 12.29
C THR A 373 -1.01 22.34 12.87
N LEU A 374 -0.80 22.66 14.15
CA LEU A 374 0.40 22.25 14.89
C LEU A 374 0.61 20.73 14.86
N GLY A 375 -0.45 19.94 15.06
CA GLY A 375 -0.40 18.47 15.05
C GLY A 375 -0.06 17.89 13.67
N GLN A 376 -0.33 18.62 12.58
CA GLN A 376 0.15 18.29 11.24
C GLN A 376 1.61 18.72 11.06
N ALA A 377 1.98 19.93 11.48
CA ALA A 377 3.34 20.49 11.36
C ALA A 377 4.41 19.69 12.12
N LEU A 378 4.06 19.04 13.23
CA LEU A 378 4.97 18.23 14.06
C LEU A 378 5.17 16.78 13.55
N ARG A 379 4.64 16.43 12.38
CA ARG A 379 4.84 15.11 11.75
C ARG A 379 6.18 15.04 11.00
N PRO A 380 6.76 13.84 10.80
CA PRO A 380 8.01 13.67 10.04
C PRO A 380 7.98 14.18 8.59
N THR A 381 6.84 14.05 7.91
CA THR A 381 6.61 14.58 6.56
C THR A 381 5.27 15.34 6.54
N PRO A 382 5.22 16.59 7.05
CA PRO A 382 4.00 17.33 7.29
C PRO A 382 3.32 17.83 6.00
N GLN A 383 3.97 17.72 4.84
CA GLN A 383 3.41 17.95 3.50
C GLN A 383 2.36 16.92 3.07
N TYR A 384 2.27 15.76 3.74
CA TYR A 384 1.34 14.67 3.40
C TYR A 384 0.25 14.52 4.47
N GLY A 385 -1.02 14.49 4.03
CA GLY A 385 -2.18 14.52 4.92
C GLY A 385 -2.44 13.19 5.64
N GLN A 386 -2.35 12.07 4.90
CA GLN A 386 -2.52 10.71 5.41
C GLN A 386 -1.51 9.74 4.77
N GLU A 387 -1.44 8.52 5.31
CA GLU A 387 -0.63 7.44 4.75
C GLU A 387 -1.45 6.18 4.55
N PHE A 388 -1.21 5.50 3.44
CA PHE A 388 -1.82 4.22 3.12
C PHE A 388 -0.74 3.13 3.02
N ASN A 389 -0.17 2.72 4.16
CA ASN A 389 0.90 1.71 4.18
C ASN A 389 0.61 0.49 5.09
N SER A 390 1.27 -0.62 4.77
CA SER A 390 1.29 -1.85 5.55
C SER A 390 2.71 -2.38 5.60
N GLN A 391 3.31 -2.46 6.79
CA GLN A 391 4.74 -2.71 6.99
C GLN A 391 5.00 -3.99 7.79
N ASN A 392 6.14 -4.63 7.55
CA ASN A 392 6.61 -5.80 8.29
C ASN A 392 7.47 -5.36 9.48
N ARG A 393 6.88 -5.12 10.66
CA ARG A 393 7.60 -4.62 11.85
C ARG A 393 7.95 -5.71 12.87
N ARG A 394 9.07 -5.49 13.57
CA ARG A 394 9.80 -6.48 14.40
C ARG A 394 8.95 -7.11 15.49
#